data_AF-A0A0B2VJ54-F1
#
_entry.id   AF-A0A0B2VJ54-F1
#
_cell.length_a   1.000
_cell.length_b   1.000
_cell.length_c   1.000
_cell.angle_alpha   90.00
_cell.angle_beta   90.00
_cell.angle_gamma   90.00
#
_symmetry.space_group_name_H-M   'P 1'
#
loop_
_entity.id
_entity.type
_entity.pdbx_description
1 polymer ?
#
loop_
_entity_poly.entity_id
_entity_poly.type
_entity_poly.pdbx_seq_one_letter_code
_entity_poly.pdbx_strand_id
1 'polypeptide(L)'
;MNYQVKYCIEEWMQETLITEYGHPYGDKVTLAWDQLQTYYRCCGMTDRNGERIWAESTWFRKQTKYPKNRVPLSCCATCAAVQESYCSTSTPLQSSESNSYLHTACAQIEASCASNSGNLPNKDLCVGSSAPSTVWPRHLFIHTRGCLAPFREKLEVYSAHVSSIGCVFAVLPFSCAFVAFKLLNIEHLRQGYLIAVD
;
A
#
# COMPACT_ATOMS: atom_id res chain seq x y z
N MET A 1 19.01 0.02 -3.96
CA MET A 1 18.36 -0.81 -5.01
C MET A 1 19.03 -0.54 -6.37
N ASN A 2 19.30 -1.58 -7.18
CA ASN A 2 19.91 -1.42 -8.52
C ASN A 2 18.93 -0.69 -9.47
N TYR A 3 19.43 0.18 -10.34
CA TYR A 3 18.65 0.91 -11.34
C TYR A 3 17.72 -0.03 -12.13
N GLN A 4 18.20 -1.19 -12.58
CA GLN A 4 17.40 -2.17 -13.32
C GLN A 4 16.14 -2.66 -12.57
N VAL A 5 16.25 -2.86 -11.26
CA VAL A 5 15.12 -3.30 -10.41
C VAL A 5 14.08 -2.18 -10.27
N LYS A 6 14.54 -0.92 -10.24
CA LYS A 6 13.66 0.24 -10.16
C LYS A 6 12.73 0.35 -11.37
N TYR A 7 13.26 0.20 -12.58
CA TYR A 7 12.48 0.28 -13.83
C TYR A 7 11.52 -0.90 -13.99
N CYS A 8 11.97 -2.11 -13.64
CA CYS A 8 11.13 -3.31 -13.72
C CYS A 8 9.86 -3.20 -12.86
N ILE A 9 9.98 -2.68 -11.63
CA ILE A 9 8.82 -2.48 -10.75
C ILE A 9 7.87 -1.42 -11.31
N GLU A 10 8.41 -0.31 -11.81
CA GLU A 10 7.59 0.76 -12.40
C GLU A 10 6.79 0.24 -13.60
N GLU A 11 7.46 -0.41 -14.54
CA GLU A 11 6.83 -0.98 -15.74
C GLU A 11 5.77 -2.01 -15.38
N TRP A 12 6.09 -2.96 -14.50
CA TRP A 12 5.15 -4.00 -14.07
C TRP A 12 3.92 -3.44 -13.35
N MET A 13 4.10 -2.45 -12.46
CA MET A 13 2.95 -1.80 -11.80
C MET A 13 2.08 -1.07 -12.84
N GLN A 14 2.68 -0.40 -13.80
CA GLN A 14 1.91 0.29 -14.83
C GLN A 14 1.11 -0.69 -15.70
N GLU A 15 1.77 -1.74 -16.20
CA GLU A 15 1.15 -2.76 -17.05
C GLU A 15 -0.01 -3.43 -16.33
N THR A 16 0.22 -3.96 -15.12
CA THR A 16 -0.83 -4.67 -14.38
C THR A 16 -2.03 -3.80 -14.02
N LEU A 17 -1.82 -2.50 -13.74
CA LEU A 17 -2.93 -1.58 -13.51
C LEU A 17 -3.75 -1.35 -14.79
N ILE A 18 -3.07 -1.11 -15.91
CA ILE A 18 -3.71 -0.73 -17.17
C ILE A 18 -4.39 -1.94 -17.82
N THR A 19 -3.77 -3.12 -17.84
CA THR A 19 -4.24 -4.25 -18.65
C THR A 19 -4.97 -5.31 -17.82
N GLU A 20 -4.49 -5.60 -16.61
CA GLU A 20 -4.89 -6.77 -15.82
C GLU A 20 -5.89 -6.48 -14.70
N TYR A 21 -5.93 -5.25 -14.17
CA TYR A 21 -6.89 -4.90 -13.14
C TYR A 21 -8.32 -5.12 -13.65
N GLY A 22 -9.17 -5.77 -12.85
CA GLY A 22 -10.55 -6.08 -13.20
C GLY A 22 -10.71 -7.14 -14.30
N HIS A 23 -9.65 -7.86 -14.65
CA HIS A 23 -9.73 -8.97 -15.58
C HIS A 23 -10.43 -10.18 -14.92
N PRO A 24 -11.40 -10.85 -15.60
CA PRO A 24 -12.22 -11.91 -15.00
C PRO A 24 -11.47 -13.21 -14.65
N TYR A 25 -10.23 -13.34 -15.15
CA TYR A 25 -9.33 -14.45 -14.81
C TYR A 25 -8.14 -13.99 -13.95
N GLY A 26 -8.09 -12.68 -13.63
CA GLY A 26 -7.00 -11.98 -12.98
C GLY A 26 -7.35 -11.45 -11.59
N ASP A 27 -8.27 -12.11 -10.89
CA ASP A 27 -8.85 -11.64 -9.62
C ASP A 27 -7.79 -11.34 -8.56
N LYS A 28 -6.69 -12.10 -8.56
CA LYS A 28 -5.55 -11.90 -7.66
C LYS A 28 -4.86 -10.56 -7.90
N VAL A 29 -4.75 -10.10 -9.14
CA VAL A 29 -4.16 -8.80 -9.48
C VAL A 29 -5.06 -7.68 -8.99
N THR A 30 -6.37 -7.81 -9.20
CA THR A 30 -7.37 -6.87 -8.68
C THR A 30 -7.30 -6.77 -7.16
N LEU A 31 -7.30 -7.92 -6.47
CA LEU A 31 -7.21 -7.99 -5.02
C LEU A 31 -5.90 -7.38 -4.49
N ALA A 32 -4.76 -7.67 -5.14
CA ALA A 32 -3.47 -7.11 -4.75
C ALA A 32 -3.45 -5.58 -4.87
N TRP A 33 -4.01 -5.04 -5.95
CA TRP A 33 -4.17 -3.59 -6.12
C TRP A 33 -5.10 -2.98 -5.08
N ASP A 34 -6.24 -3.62 -4.80
CA ASP A 34 -7.19 -3.13 -3.82
C ASP A 34 -6.60 -3.09 -2.40
N GLN A 35 -5.86 -4.13 -2.04
CA GLN A 35 -5.12 -4.18 -0.76
C GLN A 35 -4.03 -3.12 -0.70
N LEU A 36 -3.25 -2.96 -1.77
CA LEU A 36 -2.18 -1.96 -1.87
C LEU A 36 -2.72 -0.55 -1.65
N GLN A 37 -3.80 -0.20 -2.36
CA GLN A 37 -4.43 1.12 -2.31
C GLN A 37 -5.04 1.42 -0.94
N THR A 38 -5.76 0.45 -0.37
CA THR A 38 -6.36 0.57 0.96
C THR A 38 -5.29 0.72 2.04
N TYR A 39 -4.22 -0.09 1.97
CA TYR A 39 -3.17 -0.10 2.98
C TYR A 39 -2.33 1.19 2.97
N TYR A 40 -1.93 1.65 1.79
CA TYR A 40 -1.10 2.85 1.65
C TYR A 40 -1.91 4.14 1.51
N ARG A 41 -3.24 4.07 1.49
CA ARG A 41 -4.13 5.23 1.29
C ARG A 41 -3.74 6.02 0.04
N CYS A 42 -3.60 5.30 -1.07
CA CYS A 42 -3.13 5.80 -2.36
C CYS A 42 -4.10 5.42 -3.49
N CYS A 43 -4.02 6.11 -4.62
CA CYS A 43 -4.75 5.76 -5.83
C CYS A 43 -3.87 5.87 -7.06
N GLY A 44 -3.92 4.82 -7.88
CA GLY A 44 -3.10 4.72 -9.09
C GLY A 44 -1.62 4.55 -8.77
N MET A 45 -0.78 4.84 -9.76
CA MET A 45 0.63 4.45 -9.71
C MET A 45 1.53 5.55 -9.15
N THR A 46 1.49 6.75 -9.72
CA THR A 46 2.39 7.87 -9.37
C THR A 46 1.58 9.11 -9.02
N ASP A 47 2.12 10.04 -8.25
CA ASP A 47 1.41 11.29 -7.89
C ASP A 47 1.05 12.15 -9.12
N ARG A 48 1.79 12.02 -10.23
CA ARG A 48 1.52 12.78 -11.46
C ARG A 48 0.30 12.27 -12.21
N ASN A 49 0.14 10.95 -12.23
CA ASN A 49 -0.93 10.30 -12.99
C ASN A 49 -2.09 9.86 -12.08
N GLY A 50 -1.88 9.86 -10.76
CA GLY A 50 -2.85 9.70 -9.68
C GLY A 50 -4.03 8.81 -10.03
N GLU A 51 -5.22 9.33 -9.83
CA GLU A 51 -6.48 8.70 -10.21
C GLU A 51 -6.74 8.72 -11.72
N ARG A 52 -6.03 9.57 -12.47
CA ARG A 52 -6.27 9.78 -13.91
C ARG A 52 -5.88 8.57 -14.75
N ILE A 53 -4.87 7.81 -14.32
CA ILE A 53 -4.40 6.61 -15.01
C ILE A 53 -5.50 5.56 -15.19
N TRP A 54 -6.51 5.54 -14.31
CA TRP A 54 -7.64 4.62 -14.41
C TRP A 54 -8.46 4.80 -15.68
N ALA A 55 -8.55 6.03 -16.21
CA ALA A 55 -9.25 6.29 -17.46
C ALA A 55 -8.62 5.56 -18.67
N GLU A 56 -7.33 5.21 -18.57
CA GLU A 56 -6.60 4.49 -19.60
C GLU A 56 -6.76 2.97 -19.49
N SER A 57 -7.16 2.47 -18.33
CA SER A 57 -7.26 1.03 -18.03
C SER A 57 -8.31 0.29 -18.86
N THR A 58 -8.05 -1.00 -19.10
CA THR A 58 -9.01 -1.93 -19.71
C THR A 58 -10.26 -2.07 -18.85
N TRP A 59 -10.12 -2.06 -17.52
CA TRP A 59 -11.21 -2.06 -16.55
C TRP A 59 -12.19 -0.92 -16.82
N PHE A 60 -11.71 0.33 -16.87
CA PHE A 60 -12.57 1.50 -17.13
C PHE A 60 -13.27 1.41 -18.49
N ARG A 61 -12.54 0.98 -19.52
CA ARG A 61 -13.08 0.86 -20.88
C ARG A 61 -14.19 -0.18 -20.97
N LYS A 62 -14.03 -1.34 -20.31
CA LYS A 62 -14.97 -2.48 -20.32
C LYS A 62 -16.24 -2.25 -19.49
N GLN A 63 -16.31 -1.23 -18.64
CA GLN A 63 -17.53 -0.92 -17.90
C GLN A 63 -18.70 -0.61 -18.85
N THR A 64 -19.82 -1.30 -18.66
CA THR A 64 -21.07 -1.14 -19.43
C THR A 64 -22.10 -0.28 -18.71
N LYS A 65 -22.06 -0.24 -17.37
CA LYS A 65 -22.95 0.58 -16.54
C LYS A 65 -22.54 2.05 -16.62
N TYR A 66 -23.52 2.90 -16.90
CA TYR A 66 -23.35 4.36 -16.88
C TYR A 66 -24.00 5.00 -15.65
N PRO A 67 -23.42 6.09 -15.13
CA PRO A 67 -22.09 6.60 -15.46
C PRO A 67 -20.97 5.65 -14.96
N LYS A 68 -19.83 5.67 -15.64
CA LYS A 68 -18.69 4.79 -15.34
C LYS A 68 -18.03 5.19 -14.02
N ASN A 69 -17.62 4.19 -13.24
CA ASN A 69 -16.72 4.38 -12.11
C ASN A 69 -15.35 4.78 -12.67
N ARG A 70 -14.88 5.98 -12.33
CA ARG A 70 -13.59 6.53 -12.75
C ARG A 70 -12.41 5.90 -12.01
N VAL A 71 -12.63 5.44 -10.78
CA VAL A 71 -11.64 4.77 -9.93
C VAL A 71 -12.28 3.57 -9.23
N PRO A 72 -11.48 2.58 -8.81
CA PRO A 72 -11.97 1.52 -7.94
C PRO A 72 -12.28 2.03 -6.53
N LEU A 73 -13.02 1.23 -5.77
CA LEU A 73 -13.45 1.59 -4.42
C LEU A 73 -12.32 1.64 -3.40
N SER A 74 -11.27 0.88 -3.64
CA SER A 74 -10.03 0.86 -2.86
C SER A 74 -9.25 2.17 -2.92
N CYS A 75 -9.49 3.01 -3.94
CA CYS A 75 -8.99 4.39 -3.99
C CYS A 75 -9.77 5.37 -3.11
N CYS A 76 -10.95 5.00 -2.61
CA CYS A 76 -11.78 5.89 -1.82
C CYS A 76 -11.23 6.06 -0.42
N ALA A 77 -11.16 7.32 0.02
CA ALA A 77 -10.84 7.63 1.41
C ALA A 77 -11.85 6.98 2.35
N THR A 78 -11.45 6.74 3.59
CA THR A 78 -12.37 6.36 4.66
C THR A 78 -12.83 7.61 5.40
N CYS A 79 -13.95 7.53 6.12
CA CYS A 79 -14.42 8.63 6.95
C CYS A 79 -13.35 9.16 7.93
N ALA A 80 -12.60 8.24 8.54
CA ALA A 80 -11.49 8.59 9.42
C ALA A 80 -10.41 9.39 8.69
N ALA A 81 -10.06 9.03 7.45
CA ALA A 81 -9.05 9.75 6.67
C ALA A 81 -9.53 11.16 6.26
N VAL A 82 -10.83 11.30 5.95
CA VAL A 82 -11.43 12.62 5.63
C VAL A 82 -11.46 13.52 6.87
N GLN A 83 -11.92 12.97 8.00
CA GLN A 83 -11.92 13.67 9.29
C GLN A 83 -10.50 14.08 9.70
N GLU A 84 -9.52 13.19 9.59
CA GLU A 84 -8.12 13.52 9.88
C GLU A 84 -7.62 14.70 9.02
N SER A 85 -8.07 14.80 7.76
CA SER A 85 -7.65 15.85 6.85
C SER A 85 -8.34 17.20 7.09
N TYR A 86 -9.59 17.21 7.57
CA TYR A 86 -10.45 18.42 7.67
C TYR A 86 -10.75 18.87 9.10
N CYS A 87 -10.81 17.93 10.03
CA CYS A 87 -11.15 18.17 11.44
C CYS A 87 -9.91 18.35 12.32
N SER A 88 -8.72 17.98 11.84
CA SER A 88 -7.45 18.18 12.57
C SER A 88 -6.96 19.63 12.46
N THR A 89 -7.76 20.60 12.89
CA THR A 89 -7.30 21.99 13.02
C THR A 89 -7.01 22.27 14.48
N SER A 90 -5.78 21.98 14.91
CA SER A 90 -5.18 22.52 16.14
C SER A 90 -3.94 23.37 15.83
N THR A 91 -3.90 24.01 14.66
CA THR A 91 -2.90 25.04 14.36
C THR A 91 -3.58 26.41 14.31
N PRO A 92 -3.38 27.26 15.33
CA PRO A 92 -3.80 28.64 15.27
C PRO A 92 -2.78 29.35 14.38
N LEU A 93 -3.18 29.79 13.17
CA LEU A 93 -2.66 30.94 12.43
C LEU A 93 -3.07 30.85 10.95
N GLN A 94 -4.24 31.38 10.60
CA GLN A 94 -4.42 32.43 9.57
C GLN A 94 -5.92 32.62 9.24
N SER A 95 -6.33 33.90 9.31
CA SER A 95 -7.58 34.54 8.86
C SER A 95 -8.94 34.02 9.40
N SER A 96 -9.66 34.95 10.05
CA SER A 96 -10.90 34.74 10.81
C SER A 96 -12.14 34.31 10.00
N GLU A 97 -12.09 34.31 8.67
CA GLU A 97 -13.21 33.85 7.83
C GLU A 97 -13.05 32.38 7.39
N SER A 98 -11.82 31.90 7.19
CA SER A 98 -11.53 30.52 6.76
C SER A 98 -11.92 29.48 7.82
N ASN A 99 -11.77 29.84 9.10
CA ASN A 99 -12.09 28.95 10.22
C ASN A 99 -13.59 28.63 10.32
N SER A 100 -14.49 29.54 9.91
CA SER A 100 -15.95 29.32 10.01
C SER A 100 -16.44 28.25 9.02
N TYR A 101 -15.96 28.29 7.78
CA TYR A 101 -16.29 27.30 6.75
C TYR A 101 -15.68 25.93 7.04
N LEU A 102 -14.44 25.89 7.55
CA LEU A 102 -13.76 24.65 7.87
C LEU A 102 -14.42 23.91 9.04
N HIS A 103 -14.82 24.63 10.11
CA HIS A 103 -15.57 24.06 11.22
C HIS A 103 -16.94 23.52 10.78
N THR A 104 -17.65 24.29 9.94
CA THR A 104 -18.96 23.85 9.41
C THR A 104 -18.80 22.61 8.51
N ALA A 105 -17.76 22.56 7.69
CA ALA A 105 -17.45 21.41 6.84
C ALA A 105 -17.09 20.17 7.68
N CYS A 106 -16.26 20.31 8.72
CA CYS A 106 -15.95 19.21 9.62
C CYS A 106 -17.22 18.63 10.29
N ALA A 107 -18.10 19.47 10.84
CA ALA A 107 -19.34 19.02 11.46
C ALA A 107 -20.26 18.27 10.48
N GLN A 108 -20.32 18.71 9.22
CA GLN A 108 -21.07 18.02 8.17
C GLN A 108 -20.44 16.67 7.78
N ILE A 109 -19.10 16.58 7.71
CA ILE A 109 -18.38 15.32 7.48
C ILE A 109 -18.66 14.35 8.62
N GLU A 110 -18.55 14.79 9.87
CA GLU A 110 -18.83 13.97 11.06
C GLU A 110 -20.25 13.43 11.07
N ALA A 111 -21.26 14.28 10.84
CA ALA A 111 -22.66 13.86 10.78
C ALA A 111 -22.90 12.83 9.67
N SER A 112 -22.28 13.03 8.49
CA SER A 112 -22.45 12.14 7.35
C SER A 112 -21.74 10.79 7.55
N CYS A 113 -20.61 10.79 8.27
CA CYS A 113 -19.84 9.59 8.61
C CYS A 113 -20.43 8.79 9.77
N ALA A 114 -21.04 9.47 10.76
CA ALA A 114 -21.73 8.83 11.88
C ALA A 114 -22.96 8.03 11.42
N SER A 115 -23.66 8.52 10.39
CA SER A 115 -24.87 7.88 9.86
C SER A 115 -24.59 6.60 9.04
N ASN A 116 -23.35 6.38 8.59
CA ASN A 116 -23.00 5.33 7.63
C ASN A 116 -22.00 4.27 8.17
N SER A 117 -21.97 4.04 9.48
CA SER A 117 -21.13 2.99 10.10
C SER A 117 -19.64 3.08 9.71
N GLY A 118 -19.09 4.30 9.58
CA GLY A 118 -17.69 4.52 9.22
C GLY A 118 -17.36 4.39 7.72
N ASN A 119 -18.33 4.00 6.89
CA ASN A 119 -18.21 4.07 5.43
C ASN A 119 -18.54 5.46 4.93
N LEU A 120 -17.91 5.82 3.81
CA LEU A 120 -18.07 7.13 3.22
C LEU A 120 -19.53 7.31 2.73
N PRO A 121 -20.23 8.39 3.13
CA PRO A 121 -21.65 8.60 2.86
C PRO A 121 -22.01 8.65 1.37
N ASN A 122 -21.03 8.93 0.52
CA ASN A 122 -21.23 9.03 -0.92
C ASN A 122 -20.12 8.31 -1.70
N LYS A 123 -20.18 6.97 -1.62
CA LYS A 123 -19.29 6.06 -2.36
C LYS A 123 -19.34 6.28 -3.87
N ASP A 124 -20.52 6.63 -4.39
CA ASP A 124 -20.74 6.94 -5.81
C ASP A 124 -20.05 8.26 -6.23
N LEU A 125 -20.02 9.25 -5.34
CA LEU A 125 -19.28 10.49 -5.55
C LEU A 125 -17.77 10.26 -5.59
N CYS A 126 -17.24 9.41 -4.71
CA CYS A 126 -15.83 9.04 -4.74
C CYS A 126 -15.46 8.39 -6.07
N VAL A 127 -16.18 7.33 -6.48
CA VAL A 127 -15.86 6.65 -7.73
C VAL A 127 -16.19 7.49 -8.96
N GLY A 128 -16.84 8.65 -8.80
CA GLY A 128 -17.20 9.55 -9.87
C GLY A 128 -18.35 9.03 -10.74
N SER A 129 -19.19 8.15 -10.19
CA SER A 129 -20.44 7.66 -10.78
C SER A 129 -21.65 8.54 -10.41
N SER A 130 -21.47 9.63 -9.67
CA SER A 130 -22.50 10.63 -9.47
C SER A 130 -22.00 12.03 -9.82
N ALA A 131 -22.92 12.96 -10.10
CA ALA A 131 -22.56 14.35 -10.32
C ALA A 131 -21.82 14.90 -9.08
N PRO A 132 -20.75 15.71 -9.28
CA PRO A 132 -20.07 16.33 -8.15
C PRO A 132 -21.05 17.22 -7.40
N SER A 133 -21.19 17.03 -6.09
CA SER A 133 -21.91 17.99 -5.26
C SER A 133 -21.14 19.31 -5.30
N THR A 134 -21.83 20.44 -5.49
CA THR A 134 -21.24 21.78 -5.41
C THR A 134 -20.62 22.07 -4.03
N VAL A 135 -21.00 21.30 -3.02
CA VAL A 135 -20.59 21.45 -1.63
C VAL A 135 -19.22 20.84 -1.34
N TRP A 136 -18.82 19.78 -2.06
CA TRP A 136 -17.64 18.99 -1.70
C TRP A 136 -16.67 18.78 -2.87
N PRO A 137 -15.40 19.16 -2.73
CA PRO A 137 -14.42 18.91 -3.76
C PRO A 137 -14.01 17.42 -3.86
N ARG A 138 -13.66 16.97 -5.06
CA ARG A 138 -13.39 15.53 -5.34
C ARG A 138 -12.17 14.96 -4.61
N HIS A 139 -11.17 15.77 -4.36
CA HIS A 139 -9.92 15.34 -3.72
C HIS A 139 -10.12 14.94 -2.25
N LEU A 140 -11.32 15.11 -1.67
CA LEU A 140 -11.61 14.72 -0.29
C LEU A 140 -11.93 13.25 -0.17
N PHE A 141 -12.55 12.69 -1.21
CA PHE A 141 -13.10 11.35 -1.16
C PHE A 141 -12.22 10.33 -1.86
N ILE A 142 -11.19 10.78 -2.57
CA ILE A 142 -10.28 9.95 -3.35
C ILE A 142 -8.86 10.21 -2.85
N HIS A 143 -8.09 9.15 -2.63
CA HIS A 143 -6.67 9.27 -2.40
C HIS A 143 -5.97 9.82 -3.65
N THR A 144 -5.24 10.93 -3.54
CA THR A 144 -4.58 11.57 -4.70
C THR A 144 -3.13 11.15 -4.88
N ARG A 145 -2.52 10.53 -3.86
CA ARG A 145 -1.13 10.06 -3.89
C ARG A 145 -1.03 8.73 -4.65
N GLY A 146 0.03 8.56 -5.42
CA GLY A 146 0.33 7.31 -6.13
C GLY A 146 0.91 6.25 -5.19
N CYS A 147 0.64 4.98 -5.50
CA CYS A 147 1.05 3.86 -4.65
C CYS A 147 2.53 3.46 -4.79
N LEU A 148 3.22 3.86 -5.87
CA LEU A 148 4.59 3.43 -6.16
C LEU A 148 5.59 3.88 -5.08
N ALA A 149 5.50 5.14 -4.63
CA ALA A 149 6.45 5.70 -3.68
C ALA A 149 6.42 4.98 -2.31
N PRO A 150 5.27 4.86 -1.62
CA PRO A 150 5.22 4.16 -0.32
C PRO A 150 5.49 2.66 -0.47
N PHE A 151 5.11 2.05 -1.60
CA PHE A 151 5.43 0.65 -1.89
C PHE A 151 6.94 0.42 -2.03
N ARG A 152 7.64 1.29 -2.75
CA ARG A 152 9.10 1.22 -2.92
C ARG A 152 9.83 1.36 -1.59
N GLU A 153 9.45 2.33 -0.76
CA GLU A 153 10.06 2.54 0.56
C GLU A 153 9.95 1.27 1.43
N LYS A 154 8.77 0.64 1.45
CA LYS A 154 8.57 -0.62 2.18
C LYS A 154 9.36 -1.77 1.59
N LEU A 155 9.44 -1.90 0.27
CA LEU A 155 10.24 -2.94 -0.38
C LEU A 155 11.73 -2.82 -0.03
N GLU A 156 12.27 -1.61 0.07
CA GLU A 156 13.67 -1.41 0.46
C GLU A 156 13.91 -1.90 1.89
N VAL A 157 13.02 -1.57 2.83
CA VAL A 157 13.05 -2.06 4.20
C VAL A 157 12.96 -3.60 4.25
N TYR A 158 11.99 -4.19 3.54
CA TYR A 158 11.84 -5.64 3.49
C TYR A 158 13.07 -6.32 2.88
N SER A 159 13.66 -5.76 1.82
CA SER A 159 14.85 -6.31 1.18
C SER A 159 16.05 -6.34 2.14
N ALA A 160 16.19 -5.31 2.98
CA ALA A 160 17.23 -5.24 4.00
C ALA A 160 17.02 -6.31 5.10
N HIS A 161 15.76 -6.53 5.53
CA HIS A 161 15.43 -7.57 6.50
C HIS A 161 15.62 -8.99 5.95
N VAL A 162 15.24 -9.26 4.70
CA VAL A 162 15.45 -10.58 4.09
C VAL A 162 16.94 -10.86 3.92
N SER A 163 17.73 -9.86 3.55
CA SER A 163 19.19 -9.98 3.48
C SER A 163 19.81 -10.33 4.83
N SER A 164 19.41 -9.64 5.90
CA SER A 164 19.94 -9.92 7.25
C SER A 164 19.54 -11.30 7.78
N ILE A 165 18.27 -11.69 7.58
CA ILE A 165 17.77 -13.02 7.95
C ILE A 165 18.48 -14.12 7.15
N GLY A 166 18.67 -13.92 5.84
CA GLY A 166 19.40 -14.83 4.98
C GLY A 166 20.84 -15.07 5.44
N CYS A 167 21.56 -14.01 5.85
CA CYS A 167 22.89 -14.13 6.44
C CYS A 167 22.90 -14.96 7.73
N VAL A 168 21.91 -14.78 8.60
CA VAL A 168 21.80 -15.55 9.85
C VAL A 168 21.58 -17.04 9.55
N PHE A 169 20.64 -17.37 8.66
CA PHE A 169 20.37 -18.75 8.27
C PHE A 169 21.52 -19.39 7.46
N ALA A 170 22.34 -18.59 6.77
CA ALA A 170 23.54 -19.09 6.12
C ALA A 170 24.67 -19.38 7.12
N VAL A 171 24.84 -18.57 8.17
CA VAL A 171 25.97 -18.72 9.11
C VAL A 171 25.71 -19.77 10.20
N LEU A 172 24.48 -19.90 10.69
CA LEU A 172 24.09 -20.88 11.71
C LEU A 172 24.41 -22.35 11.39
N PRO A 173 24.16 -22.87 10.17
CA PRO A 173 24.52 -24.25 9.85
C PRO A 173 26.04 -24.45 9.75
N PHE A 174 26.80 -23.43 9.32
CA PHE A 174 28.26 -23.51 9.25
C PHE A 174 28.90 -23.54 10.64
N SER A 175 28.41 -22.75 11.58
CA SER A 175 28.90 -22.78 12.96
C SER A 175 28.53 -24.10 13.66
N CYS A 176 27.32 -24.63 13.46
CA CYS A 176 26.94 -25.95 13.97
C CYS A 176 27.79 -27.09 13.38
N ALA A 177 28.04 -27.08 12.07
CA ALA A 177 28.88 -28.08 11.42
C ALA A 177 30.34 -28.04 11.90
N PHE A 178 30.89 -26.83 12.11
CA PHE A 178 32.24 -26.66 12.63
C PHE A 178 32.39 -27.19 14.07
N VAL A 179 31.41 -26.92 14.93
CA VAL A 179 31.38 -27.45 16.31
C VAL A 179 31.24 -28.98 16.31
N ALA A 180 30.36 -29.53 15.49
CA ALA A 180 30.21 -30.99 15.35
C ALA A 180 31.50 -31.66 14.87
N PHE A 181 32.19 -31.07 13.89
CA PHE A 181 33.49 -31.57 13.41
C PHE A 181 34.60 -31.51 14.47
N LYS A 182 34.60 -30.47 15.31
CA LYS A 182 35.52 -30.38 16.46
C LYS A 182 35.22 -31.44 17.52
N LEU A 183 33.94 -31.69 17.83
CA LEU A 183 33.55 -32.73 18.80
C LEU A 183 33.91 -34.14 18.31
N LEU A 184 33.67 -34.45 17.03
CA LEU A 184 34.05 -35.74 16.42
C LEU A 184 35.57 -35.97 16.45
N ASN A 185 36.37 -34.94 16.18
CA ASN A 185 37.83 -35.06 16.28
C ASN A 185 38.32 -35.28 17.73
N ILE A 186 37.66 -34.68 18.71
CA ILE A 186 38.00 -34.87 20.13
C ILE A 186 37.70 -36.31 20.57
N GLU A 187 36.58 -36.90 20.13
CA GLU A 187 36.29 -38.32 20.40
C GLU A 187 37.30 -39.27 19.77
N HIS A 188 37.74 -39.01 18.53
CA HIS A 188 38.77 -39.82 17.88
C HIS A 188 40.13 -39.75 18.60
N LEU A 189 40.53 -38.57 19.09
CA LEU A 189 41.76 -38.41 19.88
C LEU A 189 41.66 -39.11 21.25
N ARG A 190 40.47 -39.11 21.86
CA ARG A 190 40.22 -39.81 23.14
C ARG A 190 40.32 -41.34 22.98
N GLN A 191 39.80 -41.90 21.89
CA GLN A 191 39.92 -43.32 21.59
C GLN A 191 41.36 -43.73 21.26
N GLY A 192 42.11 -42.89 20.52
CA GLY A 192 43.52 -43.15 20.25
C GLY A 192 44.42 -43.13 21.49
N TYR A 193 44.12 -42.28 22.48
CA TYR A 193 44.87 -42.22 23.74
C TYR A 193 44.63 -43.44 24.65
N LEU A 194 43.42 -44.00 24.64
CA LEU A 194 43.09 -45.19 25.44
C LEU A 194 43.77 -46.48 24.94
N ILE A 195 44.15 -46.54 23.65
CA ILE A 195 44.84 -47.69 23.05
C ILE A 195 46.36 -47.61 23.26
N ALA A 196 46.90 -46.45 23.62
CA ALA A 196 48.35 -46.23 23.80
C ALA A 196 48.84 -46.40 25.24
N VAL A 197 47.95 -46.75 26.19
CA VAL A 197 48.25 -46.87 27.63
C VAL A 197 48.20 -48.35 28.11
N ASP A 198 47.91 -49.29 27.22
CA ASP A 198 48.10 -50.74 27.41
C ASP A 198 49.37 -51.22 26.69
#